data_AF-A0A2E7ZX83-F1
#
_entry.id   AF-A0A2E7ZX83-F1
#
_cell.length_a   1.000
_cell.length_b   1.000
_cell.length_c   1.000
_cell.angle_alpha   90.00
_cell.angle_beta   90.00
_cell.angle_gamma   90.00
#
_symmetry.space_group_name_H-M   'P 1'
#
loop_
_entity.id
_entity.type
_entity.pdbx_description
1 polymer ?
#
loop_
_entity_poly.entity_id
_entity_poly.type
_entity_poly.pdbx_seq_one_letter_code
_entity_poly.pdbx_strand_id
1 'polypeptide(L)'
;MTQRTKAPSEPGEIPPLIDFPHAPPSWLPKHAVALAASDFLVLTEDHWTLIAALQEYFMRNAPENIRLRDLHDALKEKFHTSGGGHYLYHLFPGGPVAQGCPIAGLSAPAGSVDRSYGSVS
;
A
#
# COMPACT_ATOMS: atom_id res chain seq x y z
N MET A 1 8.97 32.35 -13.40
CA MET A 1 8.39 31.06 -13.82
C MET A 1 8.07 30.26 -12.57
N THR A 2 6.81 29.95 -12.38
CA THR A 2 6.17 29.60 -11.10
C THR A 2 6.65 28.26 -10.55
N GLN A 3 7.20 28.27 -9.34
CA GLN A 3 7.45 27.05 -8.58
C GLN A 3 6.09 26.39 -8.32
N ARG A 4 5.85 25.20 -8.89
CA ARG A 4 4.69 24.38 -8.54
C ARG A 4 4.96 23.83 -7.15
N THR A 5 4.58 24.59 -6.13
CA THR A 5 4.54 24.14 -4.75
C THR A 5 3.71 22.86 -4.70
N LYS A 6 4.36 21.73 -4.42
CA LYS A 6 3.70 20.50 -3.99
C LYS A 6 2.90 20.88 -2.74
N ALA A 7 1.59 21.07 -2.92
CA ALA A 7 0.69 21.36 -1.80
C ALA A 7 0.88 20.23 -0.77
N PRO A 8 0.93 20.54 0.54
CA PRO A 8 0.92 19.51 1.55
C PRO A 8 -0.46 18.84 1.48
N SER A 9 -0.52 17.68 0.83
CA SER A 9 -1.70 16.81 0.84
C SER A 9 -2.03 16.51 2.29
N GLU A 10 -3.25 16.82 2.74
CA GLU A 10 -3.67 16.58 4.11
C GLU A 10 -3.51 15.09 4.46
N PRO A 11 -2.98 14.75 5.64
CA PRO A 11 -2.79 13.37 6.05
C PRO A 11 -4.14 12.64 6.08
N GLY A 12 -4.35 11.70 5.14
CA GLY A 12 -5.59 10.94 5.00
C GLY A 12 -6.42 11.26 3.75
N GLU A 13 -6.06 12.30 2.97
CA GLU A 13 -6.72 12.57 1.70
C GLU A 13 -6.02 11.83 0.54
N ILE A 14 -6.82 11.31 -0.40
CA ILE A 14 -6.27 10.68 -1.61
C ILE A 14 -5.78 11.81 -2.50
N PRO A 15 -4.49 11.81 -2.92
CA PRO A 15 -4.02 12.84 -3.83
C PRO A 15 -4.81 12.79 -5.15
N PRO A 16 -5.18 13.95 -5.72
CA PRO A 16 -6.07 14.04 -6.90
C PRO A 16 -5.49 13.43 -8.19
N LEU A 17 -4.25 12.92 -8.13
CA LEU A 17 -3.53 12.29 -9.24
C LEU A 17 -3.46 10.76 -9.13
N ILE A 18 -3.91 10.16 -8.02
CA ILE A 18 -3.89 8.72 -7.83
C ILE A 18 -5.30 8.16 -7.98
N ASP A 19 -5.55 7.55 -9.13
CA ASP A 19 -6.73 6.72 -9.38
C ASP A 19 -6.45 5.25 -9.03
N PHE A 20 -7.50 4.53 -8.64
CA PHE A 20 -7.46 3.10 -8.34
C PHE A 20 -8.30 2.27 -9.34
N PRO A 21 -7.98 2.28 -10.65
CA PRO A 21 -8.75 1.53 -11.65
C PRO A 21 -8.62 0.01 -11.48
N HIS A 22 -7.60 -0.43 -10.75
CA HIS A 22 -7.27 -1.83 -10.48
C HIS A 22 -7.74 -2.29 -9.10
N ALA A 23 -8.42 -1.42 -8.33
CA ALA A 23 -8.96 -1.78 -7.04
C ALA A 23 -10.04 -2.87 -7.18
N PRO A 24 -10.13 -3.78 -6.20
CA PRO A 24 -11.25 -4.71 -6.14
C PRO A 24 -12.56 -3.92 -5.94
N PRO A 25 -13.71 -4.38 -6.48
CA PRO A 25 -14.96 -3.64 -6.46
C PRO A 25 -15.54 -3.40 -5.05
N SER A 26 -15.12 -4.20 -4.07
CA SER A 26 -15.51 -4.03 -2.67
C SER A 26 -14.56 -3.11 -1.87
N TRP A 27 -13.46 -2.65 -2.48
CA TRP A 27 -12.50 -1.78 -1.84
C TRP A 27 -12.90 -0.33 -2.01
N LEU A 28 -12.81 0.41 -0.91
CA LEU A 28 -13.06 1.84 -0.88
C LEU A 28 -11.89 2.50 -0.14
N PRO A 29 -11.44 3.69 -0.55
CA PRO A 29 -10.35 4.38 0.12
C PRO A 29 -10.57 4.60 1.62
N LYS A 30 -11.82 4.83 2.04
CA LYS A 30 -12.18 4.92 3.46
C LYS A 30 -11.85 3.65 4.26
N HIS A 31 -11.92 2.47 3.64
CA HIS A 31 -11.55 1.21 4.30
C HIS A 31 -10.02 1.14 4.48
N ALA A 32 -9.27 1.57 3.47
CA ALA A 32 -7.81 1.68 3.55
C ALA A 32 -7.39 2.61 4.69
N VAL A 33 -8.01 3.80 4.79
CA VAL A 33 -7.74 4.75 5.89
C VAL A 33 -8.08 4.15 7.25
N ALA A 34 -9.24 3.48 7.39
CA ALA A 34 -9.64 2.85 8.66
C ALA A 34 -8.69 1.73 9.09
N LEU A 35 -8.22 0.90 8.15
CA LEU A 35 -7.23 -0.15 8.40
C LEU A 35 -5.87 0.44 8.80
N ALA A 36 -5.39 1.43 8.04
CA ALA A 36 -4.14 2.11 8.37
C ALA A 36 -4.20 2.77 9.75
N ALA A 37 -5.31 3.44 10.09
CA ALA A 37 -5.51 4.03 11.40
C ALA A 37 -5.50 2.98 12.54
N SER A 38 -5.98 1.76 12.28
CA SER A 38 -5.91 0.65 13.24
C SER A 38 -4.47 0.19 13.50
N ASP A 39 -3.60 0.33 12.49
CA ASP A 39 -2.16 0.09 12.57
C ASP A 39 -1.35 1.34 13.00
N PHE A 40 -2.02 2.38 13.50
CA PHE A 40 -1.41 3.69 13.85
C PHE A 40 -0.60 4.31 12.71
N LEU A 41 -1.02 4.04 11.47
CA LEU A 41 -0.34 4.43 10.24
C LEU A 41 -1.15 5.52 9.53
N VAL A 42 -0.45 6.58 9.12
CA VAL A 42 -1.05 7.69 8.39
C VAL A 42 -0.76 7.52 6.91
N LEU A 43 -1.82 7.34 6.10
CA LEU A 43 -1.68 7.21 4.66
C LEU A 43 -1.28 8.54 4.03
N THR A 44 -0.03 8.62 3.60
CA THR A 44 0.52 9.70 2.77
C THR A 44 0.45 9.32 1.28
N GLU A 45 0.84 10.24 0.40
CA GLU A 45 0.90 10.00 -1.05
C GLU A 45 1.72 8.76 -1.44
N ASP A 46 2.84 8.53 -0.76
CA ASP A 46 3.69 7.35 -0.99
C ASP A 46 2.98 6.06 -0.59
N HIS A 47 2.20 6.07 0.49
CA HIS A 47 1.40 4.92 0.90
C HIS A 47 0.31 4.61 -0.13
N TRP A 48 -0.39 5.65 -0.61
CA TRP A 48 -1.40 5.51 -1.67
C TRP A 48 -0.79 4.99 -2.97
N THR A 49 0.41 5.45 -3.32
CA THR A 49 1.17 4.96 -4.49
C THR A 49 1.50 3.47 -4.34
N LEU A 50 1.89 3.03 -3.14
CA LEU A 50 2.16 1.63 -2.86
C LEU A 50 0.89 0.78 -2.97
N ILE A 51 -0.23 1.25 -2.42
CA ILE A 51 -1.53 0.58 -2.51
C ILE A 51 -1.98 0.41 -3.97
N ALA A 52 -1.87 1.46 -4.78
CA ALA A 52 -2.18 1.41 -6.20
C ALA A 52 -1.28 0.41 -6.94
N ALA A 53 0.03 0.39 -6.61
CA ALA A 53 0.98 -0.56 -7.18
C ALA A 53 0.65 -2.02 -6.81
N LEU A 54 0.21 -2.27 -5.57
CA LEU A 54 -0.26 -3.59 -5.15
C LEU A 54 -1.48 -4.04 -5.95
N GLN A 55 -2.47 -3.17 -6.11
CA GLN A 55 -3.67 -3.47 -6.89
C GLN A 55 -3.36 -3.74 -8.36
N GLU A 56 -2.50 -2.91 -8.97
CA GLU A 56 -1.99 -3.12 -10.33
C GLU A 56 -1.27 -4.47 -10.46
N TYR A 57 -0.43 -4.83 -9.49
CA TYR A 57 0.31 -6.09 -9.50
C TYR A 57 -0.63 -7.31 -9.43
N PHE A 58 -1.62 -7.28 -8.54
CA PHE A 58 -2.60 -8.36 -8.39
C PHE A 58 -3.59 -8.44 -9.55
N MET A 59 -3.86 -7.33 -10.25
CA MET A 59 -4.65 -7.36 -11.50
C MET A 59 -3.87 -7.97 -12.66
N ARG A 60 -2.55 -7.76 -12.71
CA ARG A 60 -1.70 -8.29 -13.80
C ARG A 60 -1.30 -9.74 -13.61
N ASN A 61 -1.29 -10.24 -12.38
CA ASN A 61 -0.85 -11.58 -12.03
C ASN A 61 -2.01 -12.38 -11.43
N ALA A 62 -2.20 -13.62 -11.89
CA ALA A 62 -3.14 -14.52 -11.24
C ALA A 62 -2.72 -14.77 -9.78
N PRO A 63 -3.66 -14.81 -8.82
CA PRO A 63 -3.36 -14.92 -7.39
C PRO A 63 -2.51 -16.16 -7.05
N GLU A 64 -2.66 -17.26 -7.80
CA GLU A 64 -1.87 -18.48 -7.69
C GLU A 64 -0.38 -18.34 -8.06
N ASN A 65 -0.02 -17.31 -8.83
CA ASN A 65 1.35 -17.09 -9.31
C ASN A 65 2.04 -15.91 -8.59
N ILE A 66 1.35 -15.27 -7.64
CA ILE A 66 1.93 -14.16 -6.89
C ILE A 66 2.92 -14.71 -5.87
N ARG A 67 4.20 -14.43 -6.10
CA ARG A 67 5.27 -14.77 -5.16
C ARG A 67 5.66 -13.55 -4.34
N LEU A 68 5.70 -13.73 -3.02
CA LEU A 68 6.01 -12.66 -2.07
C LEU A 68 7.33 -11.95 -2.38
N ARG A 69 8.34 -12.71 -2.81
CA ARG A 69 9.65 -12.18 -3.21
C ARG A 69 9.55 -11.27 -4.43
N ASP A 70 8.89 -11.72 -5.48
CA ASP A 70 8.76 -10.98 -6.73
C ASP A 70 7.94 -9.70 -6.53
N LEU A 71 6.90 -9.76 -5.68
CA LEU A 71 6.14 -8.58 -5.26
C LEU A 71 7.01 -7.58 -4.48
N HIS A 72 7.78 -8.07 -3.52
CA HIS A 72 8.62 -7.21 -2.70
C HIS A 72 9.75 -6.56 -3.52
N ASP A 73 10.36 -7.31 -4.44
CA ASP A 73 11.36 -6.75 -5.36
C ASP A 73 10.72 -5.74 -6.33
N ALA A 74 9.52 -6.01 -6.87
CA ALA A 74 8.80 -5.03 -7.70
C ALA A 74 8.48 -3.72 -6.95
N LEU A 75 8.09 -3.80 -5.67
CA LEU A 75 7.90 -2.63 -4.82
C LEU A 75 9.21 -1.89 -4.55
N LYS A 76 10.30 -2.61 -4.25
CA LYS A 76 11.61 -2.02 -4.03
C LYS A 76 12.10 -1.26 -5.26
N GLU A 77 11.91 -1.84 -6.44
CA GLU A 77 12.21 -1.21 -7.72
C GLU A 77 11.33 0.03 -7.95
N LYS A 78 10.01 -0.04 -7.69
CA LYS A 78 9.12 1.14 -7.79
C LYS A 78 9.58 2.31 -6.92
N PHE A 79 10.01 2.03 -5.70
CA PHE A 79 10.42 3.03 -4.72
C PHE A 79 11.94 3.28 -4.71
N HIS A 80 12.69 2.77 -5.69
CA HIS A 80 14.15 2.91 -5.73
C HIS A 80 14.58 4.38 -5.72
N THR A 81 13.81 5.25 -6.37
CA THR A 81 14.08 6.70 -6.43
C THR A 81 13.80 7.40 -5.09
N SER A 82 12.89 6.87 -4.27
CA SER A 82 12.50 7.44 -2.97
C SER A 82 13.33 6.93 -1.78
N GLY A 83 14.23 5.96 -2.01
CA GLY A 83 15.05 5.34 -0.95
C GLY A 83 14.99 3.81 -0.90
N GLY A 84 14.30 3.19 -1.87
CA GLY A 84 14.27 1.74 -2.08
C GLY A 84 13.67 0.96 -0.91
N GLY A 85 14.28 -0.18 -0.57
CA GLY A 85 13.79 -1.07 0.47
C GLY A 85 13.70 -0.43 1.86
N HIS A 86 14.67 0.39 2.25
CA HIS A 86 14.63 1.09 3.55
C HIS A 86 13.43 2.03 3.65
N TYR A 87 13.08 2.71 2.55
CA TYR A 87 11.93 3.60 2.52
C TYR A 87 10.60 2.84 2.63
N LEU A 88 10.49 1.66 2.01
CA LEU A 88 9.29 0.82 2.13
C LEU A 88 9.00 0.40 3.58
N TYR A 89 10.05 0.03 4.32
CA TYR A 89 9.92 -0.28 5.75
C TYR A 89 9.68 0.95 6.62
N HIS A 90 10.02 2.14 6.14
CA HIS A 90 9.65 3.39 6.80
C HIS A 90 8.17 3.71 6.62
N LEU A 91 7.63 3.50 5.42
CA LEU A 91 6.20 3.64 5.13
C LEU A 91 5.38 2.59 5.90
N PHE A 92 5.74 1.33 5.77
CA PHE A 92 5.05 0.21 6.41
C PHE A 92 6.00 -0.55 7.33
N PRO A 93 6.08 -0.17 8.62
CA PRO A 93 7.02 -0.76 9.58
C PRO A 93 6.73 -2.24 9.89
N GLY A 94 5.46 -2.66 9.82
CA GLY A 94 5.04 -4.05 9.91
C GLY A 94 5.24 -4.85 8.62
N GLY A 95 5.74 -4.20 7.56
CA GLY A 95 6.07 -4.80 6.28
C GLY A 95 5.17 -4.29 5.15
N PRO A 96 5.73 -3.89 4.00
CA PRO A 96 5.00 -3.27 2.90
C PRO A 96 3.92 -4.17 2.30
N VAL A 97 4.13 -5.49 2.30
CA VAL A 97 3.14 -6.45 1.80
C VAL A 97 2.16 -6.87 2.90
N ALA A 98 2.66 -7.12 4.11
CA ALA A 98 1.86 -7.57 5.25
C ALA A 98 0.79 -6.54 5.64
N GLN A 99 1.16 -5.26 5.71
CA GLN A 99 0.23 -4.16 5.99
C GLN A 99 -0.40 -3.61 4.72
N GLY A 100 0.35 -3.51 3.62
CA GLY A 100 -0.15 -2.92 2.37
C GLY A 100 -1.24 -3.75 1.70
N CYS A 101 -1.16 -5.09 1.67
CA CYS A 101 -2.19 -5.93 1.05
C CYS A 101 -3.59 -5.75 1.67
N PRO A 102 -3.78 -5.89 3.01
CA PRO A 102 -5.09 -5.69 3.61
C PRO A 102 -5.60 -4.26 3.39
N ILE A 103 -4.73 -3.25 3.52
CA ILE A 103 -5.08 -1.84 3.27
C ILE A 103 -5.51 -1.64 1.80
N ALA A 104 -4.90 -2.37 0.86
CA ALA A 104 -5.25 -2.37 -0.57
C ALA A 104 -6.53 -3.17 -0.91
N GLY A 105 -7.15 -3.84 0.07
CA GLY A 105 -8.30 -4.71 -0.15
C GLY A 105 -7.96 -6.04 -0.79
N LEU A 106 -6.70 -6.46 -0.71
CA LEU A 106 -6.18 -7.67 -1.33
C LEU A 106 -5.97 -8.75 -0.27
N SER A 107 -6.24 -10.01 -0.63
CA SER A 107 -5.89 -11.13 0.23
C SER A 107 -4.38 -11.33 0.20
N ALA A 108 -3.71 -11.04 1.32
CA ALA A 108 -2.28 -11.27 1.45
C ALA A 108 -1.96 -12.77 1.24
N PRO A 109 -0.89 -13.12 0.50
CA PRO A 109 -0.52 -14.51 0.27
C PRO A 109 -0.16 -15.21 1.59
N ALA A 110 -0.47 -16.51 1.68
CA ALA A 110 -0.19 -17.34 2.85
C ALA A 110 1.32 -17.29 3.18
N GLY A 111 1.66 -16.76 4.36
CA GLY A 111 3.04 -16.52 4.80
C GLY A 111 3.40 -15.04 5.03
N SER A 112 2.53 -14.10 4.64
CA SER A 112 2.75 -12.66 4.88
C SER A 112 2.13 -12.14 6.18
N VAL A 113 1.39 -12.99 6.92
CA VAL A 113 0.65 -12.62 8.13
C VAL A 113 1.09 -13.46 9.32
N ASP A 114 1.87 -12.87 10.23
CA ASP A 114 1.86 -13.30 11.62
C ASP A 114 0.53 -12.83 12.22
N ARG A 115 -0.41 -13.76 12.34
CA ARG A 115 -1.81 -13.49 12.74
C ARG A 115 -1.95 -13.27 14.26
N SER A 116 -0.96 -12.63 14.89
CA SER A 116 -0.98 -12.35 16.33
C SER A 116 -1.59 -11.00 16.68
N TYR A 117 -1.89 -10.13 15.72
CA TYR A 117 -2.50 -8.83 16.03
C TYR A 117 -4.02 -8.88 15.98
N GLY A 118 -4.63 -9.12 17.15
CA GLY A 118 -5.88 -8.49 17.55
C GLY A 118 -7.19 -9.18 17.16
N SER A 119 -7.50 -10.33 17.76
CA SER A 119 -8.88 -10.54 18.21
C SER A 119 -9.10 -9.64 19.43
N VAL A 120 -9.70 -8.48 19.22
CA VAL A 120 -10.32 -7.73 20.32
C VAL A 120 -11.83 -7.79 20.09
N SER A 121 -12.47 -8.59 20.94
CA SER A 121 -13.92 -8.58 21.17
C SER A 121 -14.32 -7.37 22.01
#